data_AF-A0A165S3C1-F1
#
_entry.id   AF-A0A165S3C1-F1
#
_cell.length_a   1.000
_cell.length_b   1.000
_cell.length_c   1.000
_cell.angle_alpha   90.00
_cell.angle_beta   90.00
_cell.angle_gamma   90.00
#
_symmetry.space_group_name_H-M   'P 1'
#
loop_
_entity.id
_entity.type
_entity.pdbx_description
1 polymer ?
#
loop_
_entity_poly.entity_id
_entity_poly.type
_entity_poly.pdbx_seq_one_letter_code
_entity_poly.pdbx_strand_id
1 'polypeptide(L)'
;MEAGVGRTLDKVMTFLGTRLTSLISRISECHLGKGPNALVGRMINSIDWAKPACQHDFCRNHHLRGRGGQRTCLSKSPPRCGRATVLVVLSWVSGFICSIIVGQQYAQRRLREADQRRSNSSVRLLTAYYICALASFHPHIRQIFINFEATEALYVLVQESRFSAEDILVSPSRRALISVSESAVIPVIKDFNALELKFDEYHHQQLTDNEMTALLPHSVNCLSILMRGLLELQLQVLVASRLSLSIVWQDLSLTSILPSLRSSLNGDIVQSLWRLLASSTDPVVSGTFRRLMFNLNDFGTKSCFNQWDITKGCHVTSAGWAWYTLRLPLFRLSVYSRGSLSNSFRRSVTCSSSGIPLLYR
;
A
#
# COMPACT_ATOMS: atom_id res chain seq x y z
N MET A 1 42.52 34.38 -17.45
CA MET A 1 41.44 33.50 -16.95
C MET A 1 41.12 32.49 -18.03
N GLU A 2 41.81 31.36 -18.02
CA GLU A 2 41.57 30.30 -19.01
C GLU A 2 40.35 29.48 -18.57
N ALA A 3 39.28 29.56 -19.35
CA ALA A 3 38.10 28.73 -19.18
C ALA A 3 38.48 27.29 -19.53
N GLY A 4 38.89 26.51 -18.52
CA GLY A 4 39.28 25.12 -18.68
C GLY A 4 38.15 24.28 -19.27
N VAL A 5 38.40 23.73 -20.47
CA VAL A 5 37.53 22.86 -21.26
C VAL A 5 36.97 21.67 -20.46
N GLY A 6 37.65 21.27 -19.37
CA GLY A 6 37.21 20.21 -18.47
C GLY A 6 35.86 20.46 -17.77
N ARG A 7 35.48 21.71 -17.49
CA ARG A 7 34.19 22.01 -16.82
C ARG A 7 32.98 21.86 -17.72
N THR A 8 33.17 22.00 -19.03
CA THR A 8 32.08 21.89 -20.01
C THR A 8 31.78 20.43 -20.30
N LEU A 9 32.81 19.58 -20.38
CA LEU A 9 32.67 18.15 -20.64
C LEU A 9 31.98 17.42 -19.49
N ASP A 10 32.27 17.81 -18.24
CA ASP A 10 31.67 17.23 -17.04
C ASP A 10 30.16 17.52 -16.96
N LYS A 11 29.74 18.73 -17.35
CA LYS A 11 28.31 19.09 -17.43
C LYS A 11 27.57 18.29 -18.51
N VAL A 12 28.21 18.07 -19.66
CA VAL A 12 27.63 17.28 -20.76
C VAL A 12 27.50 15.80 -20.37
N MET A 13 28.53 15.24 -19.73
CA MET A 13 28.49 13.88 -19.19
C MET A 13 27.39 13.71 -18.14
N THR A 14 27.25 14.67 -17.21
CA THR A 14 26.22 14.63 -16.17
C THR A 14 24.82 14.77 -16.76
N PHE A 15 24.64 15.61 -17.78
CA PHE A 15 23.37 15.76 -18.49
C PHE A 15 22.98 14.49 -19.28
N LEU A 16 23.94 13.86 -19.95
CA LEU A 16 23.72 12.58 -20.65
C LEU A 16 23.41 11.46 -19.67
N GLY A 17 24.13 11.38 -18.55
CA GLY A 17 23.89 10.41 -17.50
C GLY A 17 22.49 10.54 -16.89
N THR A 18 22.06 11.76 -16.57
CA THR A 18 20.70 12.00 -16.01
C THR A 18 19.59 11.68 -17.02
N ARG A 19 19.77 12.05 -18.30
CA ARG A 19 18.84 11.68 -19.39
C ARG A 19 18.74 10.16 -19.59
N LEU A 20 19.88 9.47 -19.61
CA LEU A 20 19.92 8.01 -19.77
C LEU A 20 19.27 7.31 -18.57
N THR A 21 19.57 7.74 -17.35
CA THR A 21 18.99 7.19 -16.13
C THR A 21 17.48 7.40 -16.10
N SER A 22 17.00 8.58 -16.51
CA SER A 22 15.55 8.86 -16.64
C SER A 22 14.89 7.97 -17.69
N LEU A 23 15.53 7.77 -18.84
CA LEU A 23 15.00 6.96 -19.92
C LEU A 23 14.95 5.46 -19.54
N ILE A 24 16.01 4.94 -18.92
CA ILE A 24 16.05 3.57 -18.39
C ILE A 24 15.04 3.40 -17.27
N SER A 25 14.93 4.35 -16.34
CA SER A 25 13.94 4.31 -15.26
C SER A 25 12.52 4.26 -15.85
N ARG A 26 12.21 5.11 -16.83
CA ARG A 26 10.91 5.15 -17.50
C ARG A 26 10.59 3.90 -18.32
N ILE A 27 11.57 3.31 -19.01
CA ILE A 27 11.39 2.03 -19.72
C ILE A 27 11.19 0.89 -18.70
N SER A 28 11.99 0.87 -17.63
CA SER A 28 11.89 -0.13 -16.58
C SER A 28 10.54 -0.09 -15.86
N GLU A 29 9.99 1.11 -15.65
CA GLU A 29 8.70 1.32 -14.99
C GLU A 29 7.53 1.07 -15.93
N CYS A 30 7.50 1.72 -17.11
CA CYS A 30 6.34 1.68 -17.99
C CYS A 30 6.25 0.41 -18.84
N HIS A 31 7.38 -0.13 -19.30
CA HIS A 31 7.37 -1.21 -20.31
C HIS A 31 7.71 -2.58 -19.70
N LEU A 32 8.62 -2.60 -18.72
CA LEU A 32 9.02 -3.85 -18.06
C LEU A 32 8.29 -4.08 -16.73
N GLY A 33 7.73 -3.02 -16.14
CA GLY A 33 7.12 -3.03 -14.80
C GLY A 33 8.09 -3.50 -13.71
N LYS A 34 9.39 -3.35 -13.92
CA LYS A 34 10.47 -3.75 -13.00
C LYS A 34 11.10 -2.55 -12.27
N GLY A 35 10.68 -1.33 -12.59
CA GLY A 35 11.20 -0.15 -11.94
C GLY A 35 10.73 0.00 -10.48
N PRO A 36 11.42 0.81 -9.68
CA PRO A 36 11.10 1.15 -8.29
C PRO A 36 9.62 1.23 -7.94
N ASN A 37 8.91 2.12 -8.64
CA ASN A 37 7.51 2.40 -8.37
C ASN A 37 6.59 1.26 -8.83
N ALA A 38 7.00 0.52 -9.86
CA ALA A 38 6.26 -0.65 -10.33
C ALA A 38 6.45 -1.86 -9.40
N LEU A 39 7.64 -2.01 -8.82
CA LEU A 39 7.95 -3.08 -7.87
C LEU A 39 7.32 -2.80 -6.51
N VAL A 40 7.41 -1.57 -6.01
CA VAL A 40 6.65 -1.09 -4.84
C VAL A 40 5.14 -1.22 -5.12
N GLY A 41 4.67 -0.83 -6.31
CA GLY A 41 3.28 -1.00 -6.72
C GLY A 41 2.83 -2.47 -6.73
N ARG A 42 3.69 -3.41 -7.16
CA ARG A 42 3.43 -4.85 -7.09
C ARG A 42 3.46 -5.36 -5.66
N MET A 43 4.45 -4.97 -4.85
CA MET A 43 4.53 -5.35 -3.43
C MET A 43 3.31 -4.85 -2.65
N ILE A 44 2.86 -3.63 -2.95
CA ILE A 44 1.67 -3.04 -2.37
C ILE A 44 0.40 -3.66 -2.95
N ASN A 45 0.36 -4.15 -4.19
CA ASN A 45 -0.76 -4.88 -4.76
C ASN A 45 -0.55 -6.40 -4.64
N SER A 46 -0.78 -6.97 -3.44
CA SER A 46 -0.69 -8.43 -3.23
C SER A 46 -1.60 -9.26 -4.14
N ILE A 47 -2.57 -8.62 -4.83
CA ILE A 47 -3.43 -9.23 -5.85
C ILE A 47 -2.62 -9.73 -7.06
N ASP A 48 -1.49 -9.12 -7.40
CA ASP A 48 -0.61 -9.60 -8.49
C ASP A 48 0.27 -10.79 -8.05
N TRP A 49 0.50 -10.95 -6.75
CA TRP A 49 1.24 -12.10 -6.21
C TRP A 49 0.31 -13.30 -5.95
N ALA A 50 -0.94 -13.04 -5.58
CA ALA A 50 -1.95 -14.03 -5.25
C ALA A 50 -2.84 -14.43 -6.42
N LYS A 51 -2.63 -13.87 -7.62
CA LYS A 51 -3.18 -14.40 -8.87
C LYS A 51 -2.11 -15.23 -9.58
N PRO A 52 -1.89 -16.50 -9.19
CA PRO A 52 -1.43 -17.44 -10.18
C PRO A 52 -2.43 -17.34 -11.35
N ALA A 53 -1.96 -17.48 -12.59
CA ALA A 53 -2.87 -17.84 -13.66
C ALA A 53 -3.63 -19.09 -13.17
N CYS A 54 -4.89 -18.91 -12.74
CA CYS A 54 -5.67 -19.99 -12.18
C CYS A 54 -5.87 -21.00 -13.31
N GLN A 55 -5.21 -22.15 -13.22
CA GLN A 55 -5.24 -23.19 -14.26
C GLN A 55 -6.55 -24.02 -14.22
N HIS A 56 -7.53 -23.63 -13.40
CA HIS A 56 -8.84 -24.27 -13.39
C HIS A 56 -9.74 -23.64 -14.45
N ASP A 57 -10.24 -24.46 -15.35
CA ASP A 57 -11.15 -24.08 -16.46
C ASP A 57 -12.43 -23.38 -15.98
N PHE A 58 -12.78 -23.46 -14.69
CA PHE A 58 -13.96 -22.85 -14.09
C PHE A 58 -13.69 -21.53 -13.32
N CYS A 59 -12.46 -21.01 -13.34
CA CYS A 59 -12.16 -19.75 -12.65
C CYS A 59 -12.72 -18.54 -13.42
N ARG A 60 -13.58 -17.75 -12.76
CA ARG A 60 -14.20 -16.53 -13.31
C ARG A 60 -13.20 -15.50 -13.85
N ASN A 61 -11.94 -15.51 -13.38
CA ASN A 61 -10.87 -14.64 -13.84
C ASN A 61 -10.09 -15.18 -15.06
N HIS A 62 -10.28 -16.44 -15.46
CA HIS A 62 -9.57 -17.05 -16.59
C HIS A 62 -10.08 -16.51 -17.94
N HIS A 63 -11.39 -16.21 -18.04
CA HIS A 63 -12.02 -15.79 -19.30
C HIS A 63 -11.68 -14.36 -19.76
N LEU A 64 -11.08 -13.52 -18.90
CA LEU A 64 -10.73 -12.15 -19.26
C LEU A 64 -9.38 -12.03 -20.00
N ARG A 65 -8.63 -13.13 -20.15
CA ARG A 65 -7.35 -13.17 -20.89
C ARG A 65 -7.46 -13.99 -22.19
N GLY A 66 -8.34 -13.55 -23.07
CA GLY A 66 -8.42 -14.07 -24.43
C GLY A 66 -7.25 -13.60 -25.31
N ARG A 67 -6.43 -14.57 -25.75
CA ARG A 67 -5.56 -14.58 -26.94
C ARG A 67 -4.52 -13.45 -27.10
N GLY A 68 -3.33 -13.67 -26.54
CA GLY A 68 -2.11 -13.05 -27.05
C GLY A 68 -0.92 -13.11 -26.09
N GLY A 69 0.00 -14.04 -26.33
CA GLY A 69 1.38 -13.94 -25.85
C GLY A 69 1.73 -14.75 -24.60
N GLN A 70 2.60 -15.73 -24.80
CA GLN A 70 3.04 -16.77 -23.87
C GLN A 70 4.10 -16.31 -22.83
N ARG A 71 4.18 -17.14 -21.76
CA ARG A 71 5.35 -17.52 -20.92
C ARG A 71 5.91 -16.53 -19.89
N THR A 72 5.75 -16.90 -18.62
CA THR A 72 6.89 -17.36 -17.79
C THR A 72 6.37 -18.33 -16.74
N CYS A 73 6.82 -19.59 -16.83
CA CYS A 73 6.56 -20.61 -15.84
C CYS A 73 7.53 -20.45 -14.66
N LEU A 74 7.03 -20.57 -13.43
CA LEU A 74 7.80 -21.08 -12.29
C LEU A 74 6.88 -21.91 -11.37
N SER A 75 7.16 -23.23 -11.32
CA SER A 75 6.95 -24.24 -10.26
C SER A 75 5.56 -24.44 -9.58
N LYS A 76 5.20 -25.72 -9.39
CA LYS A 76 3.96 -26.26 -8.77
C LYS A 76 3.96 -26.25 -7.22
N SER A 77 4.54 -25.26 -6.56
CA SER A 77 4.46 -25.19 -5.08
C SER A 77 4.46 -23.75 -4.59
N PRO A 78 3.62 -23.38 -3.61
CA PRO A 78 3.67 -22.05 -3.02
C PRO A 78 5.08 -21.79 -2.47
N PRO A 79 5.70 -20.63 -2.77
CA PRO A 79 6.97 -20.29 -2.15
C PRO A 79 6.73 -20.12 -0.65
N ARG A 80 7.43 -20.93 0.16
CA ARG A 80 7.53 -20.71 1.62
C ARG A 80 7.95 -19.26 1.87
N CYS A 81 7.54 -18.66 3.00
CA CYS A 81 7.74 -17.24 3.31
C CYS A 81 9.17 -16.74 3.03
N GLY A 82 10.20 -17.59 3.27
CA GLY A 82 11.60 -17.30 2.95
C GLY A 82 11.96 -17.19 1.46
N ARG A 83 11.20 -17.80 0.54
CA ARG A 83 11.40 -17.68 -0.92
C ARG A 83 10.72 -16.46 -1.53
N ALA A 84 9.63 -15.96 -0.94
CA ALA A 84 8.95 -14.75 -1.41
C ALA A 84 9.75 -13.49 -1.07
N THR A 85 10.34 -13.44 0.13
CA THR A 85 11.40 -12.49 0.46
C THR A 85 12.57 -12.65 -0.50
N VAL A 86 13.09 -13.86 -0.72
CA VAL A 86 14.19 -14.08 -1.68
C VAL A 86 13.86 -13.66 -3.12
N LEU A 87 12.63 -13.78 -3.63
CA LEU A 87 12.25 -13.33 -4.99
C LEU A 87 12.11 -11.80 -5.11
N VAL A 88 11.56 -11.16 -4.06
CA VAL A 88 11.56 -9.70 -3.90
C VAL A 88 13.00 -9.18 -3.75
N VAL A 89 13.88 -9.94 -3.09
CA VAL A 89 15.29 -9.66 -2.80
C VAL A 89 16.21 -9.93 -4.00
N LEU A 90 15.97 -10.98 -4.78
CA LEU A 90 16.76 -11.37 -5.95
C LEU A 90 16.58 -10.40 -7.12
N SER A 91 15.42 -9.75 -7.21
CA SER A 91 15.17 -8.70 -8.20
C SER A 91 15.83 -7.36 -7.81
N TRP A 92 16.36 -7.27 -6.59
CA TRP A 92 16.77 -6.05 -5.88
C TRP A 92 18.24 -6.11 -5.43
N VAL A 93 19.14 -6.49 -6.35
CA VAL A 93 20.60 -6.52 -6.18
C VAL A 93 21.11 -7.84 -5.62
N SER A 94 21.91 -8.57 -6.41
CA SER A 94 22.71 -9.74 -5.99
C SER A 94 23.72 -9.46 -4.87
N GLY A 95 23.66 -8.29 -4.22
CA GLY A 95 24.63 -7.83 -3.23
C GLY A 95 24.07 -6.95 -2.10
N PHE A 96 23.00 -6.17 -2.24
CA PHE A 96 22.58 -5.22 -1.19
C PHE A 96 21.67 -5.85 -0.13
N ILE A 97 20.62 -6.59 -0.52
CA ILE A 97 19.79 -7.29 0.48
C ILE A 97 20.36 -8.68 0.82
N CYS A 98 21.05 -9.35 -0.11
CA CYS A 98 21.87 -10.52 0.26
C CYS A 98 22.90 -10.13 1.32
N SER A 99 23.52 -8.94 1.28
CA SER A 99 24.40 -8.53 2.39
C SER A 99 23.64 -8.09 3.65
N ILE A 100 22.41 -7.57 3.56
CA ILE A 100 21.54 -7.33 4.73
C ILE A 100 21.14 -8.64 5.43
N ILE A 101 20.84 -9.69 4.67
CA ILE A 101 20.39 -10.98 5.22
C ILE A 101 21.58 -11.88 5.59
N VAL A 102 22.68 -11.82 4.83
CA VAL A 102 23.88 -12.68 5.00
C VAL A 102 24.96 -11.98 5.84
N GLY A 103 24.87 -10.68 6.09
CA GLY A 103 25.88 -9.94 6.85
C GLY A 103 25.33 -8.70 7.55
N GLN A 104 24.80 -8.88 8.76
CA GLN A 104 24.33 -7.79 9.62
C GLN A 104 25.35 -6.63 9.72
N GLN A 105 26.65 -6.96 9.77
CA GLN A 105 27.72 -5.97 9.82
C GLN A 105 27.92 -5.18 8.51
N TYR A 106 27.67 -5.79 7.33
CA TYR A 106 27.87 -5.11 6.03
C TYR A 106 26.77 -4.09 5.75
N ALA A 107 25.51 -4.44 6.07
CA ALA A 107 24.38 -3.55 5.91
C ALA A 107 24.47 -2.32 6.80
N GLN A 108 24.81 -2.51 8.07
CA GLN A 108 25.02 -1.43 9.02
C GLN A 108 26.17 -0.52 8.56
N ARG A 109 27.26 -1.10 8.05
CA ARG A 109 28.38 -0.35 7.48
C ARG A 109 27.97 0.45 6.25
N ARG A 110 27.19 -0.12 5.32
CA ARG A 110 26.72 0.60 4.13
C ARG A 110 25.69 1.68 4.40
N LEU A 111 24.80 1.50 5.38
CA LEU A 111 23.88 2.55 5.82
C LEU A 111 24.67 3.74 6.39
N ARG A 112 25.66 3.47 7.26
CA ARG A 112 26.55 4.51 7.81
C ARG A 112 27.45 5.15 6.74
N GLU A 113 27.96 4.39 5.78
CA GLU A 113 28.76 4.91 4.67
C GLU A 113 27.93 5.75 3.68
N ALA A 114 26.68 5.37 3.44
CA ALA A 114 25.75 6.16 2.64
C ALA A 114 25.38 7.48 3.35
N ASP A 115 25.43 7.51 4.67
CA ASP A 115 25.24 8.71 5.46
C ASP A 115 26.46 9.65 5.37
N GLN A 116 27.67 9.11 5.56
CA GLN A 116 28.92 9.86 5.56
C GLN A 116 29.36 10.38 4.18
N ARG A 117 29.11 9.64 3.09
CA ARG A 117 29.50 10.08 1.74
C ARG A 117 28.37 10.86 1.10
N ARG A 118 28.26 12.19 1.36
CA ARG A 118 27.37 13.18 0.70
C ARG A 118 26.44 12.55 -0.34
N SER A 119 25.49 11.74 0.13
CA SER A 119 24.79 10.87 -0.80
C SER A 119 23.80 11.74 -1.53
N ASN A 120 23.70 11.53 -2.85
CA ASN A 120 22.76 12.26 -3.69
C ASN A 120 21.37 12.21 -3.03
N SER A 121 20.71 13.36 -2.88
CA SER A 121 19.39 13.48 -2.25
C SER A 121 18.37 12.53 -2.88
N SER A 122 18.52 12.25 -4.18
CA SER A 122 17.71 11.23 -4.89
C SER A 122 17.85 9.82 -4.31
N VAL A 123 19.06 9.42 -3.90
CA VAL A 123 19.32 8.10 -3.32
C VAL A 123 18.75 8.03 -1.90
N ARG A 124 18.94 9.09 -1.11
CA ARG A 124 18.35 9.22 0.23
C ARG A 124 16.82 9.13 0.18
N LEU A 125 16.21 9.82 -0.77
CA LEU A 125 14.78 9.82 -1.04
C LEU A 125 14.25 8.41 -1.37
N LEU A 126 14.89 7.73 -2.33
CA LEU A 126 14.55 6.36 -2.71
C LEU A 126 14.67 5.42 -1.53
N THR A 127 15.77 5.48 -0.78
CA THR A 127 15.99 4.64 0.42
C THR A 127 14.88 4.83 1.45
N ALA A 128 14.50 6.07 1.76
CA ALA A 128 13.39 6.35 2.67
C ALA A 128 12.07 5.74 2.19
N TYR A 129 11.76 5.86 0.89
CA TYR A 129 10.57 5.21 0.32
C TYR A 129 10.59 3.68 0.44
N TYR A 130 11.73 3.04 0.22
CA TYR A 130 11.83 1.59 0.39
C TYR A 130 11.67 1.16 1.83
N ILE A 131 12.36 1.82 2.76
CA ILE A 131 12.22 1.48 4.18
C ILE A 131 10.76 1.64 4.60
N CYS A 132 10.11 2.75 4.21
CA CYS A 132 8.69 2.95 4.48
C CYS A 132 7.82 1.82 3.90
N ALA A 133 7.96 1.50 2.61
CA ALA A 133 7.14 0.48 1.96
C ALA A 133 7.38 -0.93 2.55
N LEU A 134 8.65 -1.29 2.78
CA LEU A 134 9.06 -2.60 3.28
C LEU A 134 8.68 -2.80 4.75
N ALA A 135 8.94 -1.81 5.60
CA ALA A 135 8.56 -1.86 7.01
C ALA A 135 7.03 -1.87 7.18
N SER A 136 6.30 -1.18 6.29
CA SER A 136 4.82 -1.20 6.28
C SER A 136 4.23 -2.51 5.75
N PHE A 137 5.00 -3.30 5.00
CA PHE A 137 4.52 -4.54 4.40
C PHE A 137 4.56 -5.72 5.37
N HIS A 138 5.62 -5.86 6.17
CA HIS A 138 5.79 -7.04 7.02
C HIS A 138 6.47 -6.75 8.37
N PRO A 139 5.91 -7.19 9.52
CA PRO A 139 6.47 -6.95 10.85
C PRO A 139 7.92 -7.44 11.02
N HIS A 140 8.27 -8.59 10.43
CA HIS A 140 9.66 -9.09 10.49
C HIS A 140 10.65 -8.19 9.76
N ILE A 141 10.27 -7.61 8.60
CA ILE A 141 11.15 -6.69 7.86
C ILE A 141 11.36 -5.41 8.65
N ARG A 142 10.31 -4.94 9.31
CA ARG A 142 10.41 -3.83 10.25
C ARG A 142 11.38 -4.12 11.40
N GLN A 143 11.29 -5.30 12.03
CA GLN A 143 12.21 -5.70 13.10
C GLN A 143 13.66 -5.75 12.60
N ILE A 144 13.88 -6.21 11.37
CA ILE A 144 15.19 -6.19 10.73
C ILE A 144 15.72 -4.74 10.67
N PHE A 145 14.92 -3.75 10.24
CA PHE A 145 15.34 -2.35 10.24
C PHE A 145 15.61 -1.79 11.64
N ILE A 146 14.82 -2.16 12.65
CA ILE A 146 15.07 -1.77 14.05
C ILE A 146 16.43 -2.30 14.51
N ASN A 147 16.72 -3.57 14.24
CA ASN A 147 17.99 -4.21 14.58
C ASN A 147 19.20 -3.59 13.85
N PHE A 148 18.95 -2.81 12.80
CA PHE A 148 19.95 -2.07 12.03
C PHE A 148 20.11 -0.61 12.44
N GLU A 149 19.53 -0.18 13.57
CA GLU A 149 19.56 1.23 14.01
C GLU A 149 19.00 2.18 12.94
N ALA A 150 18.08 1.69 12.11
CA ALA A 150 17.49 2.50 11.04
C ALA A 150 16.67 3.67 11.61
N THR A 151 16.18 3.54 12.84
CA THR A 151 15.42 4.60 13.53
C THR A 151 16.31 5.83 13.75
N GLU A 152 17.51 5.65 14.26
CA GLU A 152 18.49 6.71 14.53
C GLU A 152 18.95 7.35 13.23
N ALA A 153 19.28 6.54 12.21
CA ALA A 153 19.69 7.02 10.90
C ALA A 153 18.57 7.86 10.23
N LEU A 154 17.33 7.39 10.29
CA LEU A 154 16.17 8.11 9.75
C LEU A 154 15.87 9.37 10.56
N TYR A 155 16.07 9.35 11.88
CA TYR A 155 15.92 10.53 12.72
C TYR A 155 16.92 11.62 12.34
N VAL A 156 18.20 11.27 12.20
CA VAL A 156 19.26 12.19 11.73
C VAL A 156 18.87 12.76 10.37
N LEU A 157 18.46 11.91 9.43
CA LEU A 157 18.06 12.34 8.09
C LEU A 157 16.83 13.26 8.10
N VAL A 158 15.86 13.03 8.99
CA VAL A 158 14.72 13.93 9.22
C VAL A 158 15.17 15.26 9.82
N GLN A 159 16.18 15.29 10.69
CA GLN A 159 16.71 16.54 11.24
C GLN A 159 17.51 17.31 10.19
N GLU A 160 18.42 16.66 9.46
CA GLU A 160 19.20 17.27 8.37
C GLU A 160 18.29 17.89 7.30
N SER A 161 17.23 17.17 6.92
CA SER A 161 16.28 17.65 5.90
C SER A 161 15.45 18.86 6.35
N ARG A 162 15.31 19.13 7.66
CA ARG A 162 14.67 20.37 8.15
C ARG A 162 15.51 21.61 7.88
N PHE A 163 16.83 21.45 7.83
CA PHE A 163 17.77 22.56 7.59
C PHE A 163 18.16 22.68 6.11
N SER A 164 17.88 21.65 5.31
CA SER A 164 18.04 21.71 3.86
C SER A 164 16.87 22.45 3.21
N ALA A 165 17.16 23.24 2.18
CA ALA A 165 16.13 23.86 1.34
C ALA A 165 15.30 22.82 0.55
N GLU A 166 15.76 21.56 0.50
CA GLU A 166 15.07 20.47 -0.19
C GLU A 166 14.02 19.77 0.71
N ASP A 167 12.82 20.36 0.79
CA ASP A 167 11.68 19.83 1.56
C ASP A 167 11.19 18.44 1.07
N ILE A 168 11.65 18.02 -0.12
CA ILE A 168 11.29 16.74 -0.77
C ILE A 168 11.65 15.53 0.10
N LEU A 169 12.69 15.63 0.94
CA LEU A 169 13.16 14.53 1.78
C LEU A 169 12.42 14.39 3.11
N VAL A 170 11.81 15.45 3.63
CA VAL A 170 11.28 15.45 5.01
C VAL A 170 10.14 14.47 5.15
N SER A 171 9.18 14.50 4.21
CA SER A 171 7.96 13.70 4.29
C SER A 171 8.20 12.18 4.14
N PRO A 172 8.97 11.70 3.15
CA PRO A 172 9.30 10.28 3.00
C PRO A 172 10.10 9.73 4.18
N SER A 173 11.04 10.51 4.69
CA SER A 173 11.92 10.11 5.79
C SER A 173 11.17 10.04 7.12
N ARG A 174 10.26 10.99 7.38
CA ARG A 174 9.34 10.90 8.53
C ARG A 174 8.45 9.67 8.45
N ARG A 175 7.88 9.36 7.29
CA ARG A 175 7.07 8.14 7.14
C ARG A 175 7.89 6.86 7.32
N ALA A 176 9.10 6.82 6.78
CA ALA A 176 10.01 5.71 6.98
C ALA A 176 10.33 5.53 8.46
N LEU A 177 10.68 6.63 9.15
CA LEU A 177 10.96 6.64 10.58
C LEU A 177 9.79 6.05 11.36
N ILE A 178 8.57 6.47 11.04
CA ILE A 178 7.35 6.05 11.72
C ILE A 178 6.99 4.60 11.42
N SER A 179 7.24 4.15 10.19
CA SER A 179 7.06 2.75 9.79
C SER A 179 8.01 1.81 10.55
N VAL A 180 9.17 2.32 10.99
CA VAL A 180 10.16 1.55 11.77
C VAL A 180 9.94 1.70 13.27
N SER A 181 9.68 2.91 13.76
CA SER A 181 9.42 3.21 15.18
C SER A 181 8.15 2.53 15.69
N GLU A 182 8.09 2.24 16.99
CA GLU A 182 6.88 1.74 17.63
C GLU A 182 5.87 2.88 17.81
N SER A 183 5.05 3.12 16.76
CA SER A 183 3.94 4.05 16.83
C SER A 183 2.76 3.43 17.58
N ALA A 184 1.92 4.29 18.18
CA ALA A 184 0.72 3.87 18.91
C ALA A 184 -0.24 2.99 18.08
N VAL A 185 -0.17 3.05 16.75
CA VAL A 185 -1.00 2.24 15.85
C VAL A 185 -0.49 0.81 15.67
N ILE A 186 0.79 0.53 15.95
CA ILE A 186 1.36 -0.81 15.78
C ILE A 186 0.76 -1.85 16.73
N PRO A 187 0.63 -1.58 18.05
CA PRO A 187 -0.08 -2.47 18.95
C PRO A 187 -1.51 -2.75 18.45
N VAL A 188 -2.21 -1.71 17.99
CA VAL A 188 -3.56 -1.84 17.43
C VAL A 188 -3.58 -2.73 16.17
N ILE A 189 -2.58 -2.62 15.29
CA ILE A 189 -2.45 -3.51 14.13
C ILE A 189 -2.21 -4.96 14.59
N LYS A 190 -1.40 -5.20 15.63
CA LYS A 190 -1.17 -6.55 16.16
C LYS A 190 -2.46 -7.14 16.75
N ASP A 191 -3.19 -6.36 17.55
CA ASP A 191 -4.45 -6.77 18.14
C ASP A 191 -5.49 -7.07 17.05
N PHE A 192 -5.56 -6.21 16.03
CA PHE A 192 -6.44 -6.42 14.88
C PHE A 192 -6.08 -7.68 14.08
N ASN A 193 -4.79 -7.99 13.90
CA ASN A 193 -4.34 -9.24 13.28
C ASN A 193 -4.75 -10.46 14.12
N ALA A 194 -4.62 -10.38 15.43
CA ALA A 194 -5.03 -11.45 16.33
C ALA A 194 -6.54 -11.68 16.27
N LEU A 195 -7.34 -10.61 16.15
CA LEU A 195 -8.79 -10.72 15.95
C LEU A 195 -9.13 -11.36 14.62
N GLU A 196 -8.45 -11.01 13.53
CA GLU A 196 -8.65 -11.67 12.23
C GLU A 196 -8.36 -13.16 12.28
N LEU A 197 -7.28 -13.57 12.95
CA LEU A 197 -6.98 -15.00 13.15
C LEU A 197 -8.09 -15.71 13.92
N LYS A 198 -8.63 -15.09 14.98
CA LYS A 198 -9.77 -15.66 15.72
C LYS A 198 -11.04 -15.75 14.87
N PHE A 199 -11.30 -14.78 14.00
CA PHE A 199 -12.43 -14.84 13.06
C PHE A 199 -12.22 -15.90 11.96
N ASP A 200 -10.98 -16.22 11.60
CA ASP A 200 -10.67 -17.31 10.67
C ASP A 200 -10.83 -18.69 11.36
N GLU A 201 -10.36 -18.81 12.61
CA GLU A 201 -10.58 -20.00 13.45
C GLU A 201 -12.07 -20.28 13.66
N TYR A 202 -12.88 -19.24 13.90
CA TYR A 202 -14.35 -19.33 13.98
C TYR A 202 -14.95 -20.10 12.81
N HIS A 203 -14.53 -19.75 11.61
CA HIS A 203 -15.07 -20.34 10.39
C HIS A 203 -14.75 -21.83 10.31
N HIS A 204 -13.58 -22.24 10.80
CA HIS A 204 -13.18 -23.64 10.80
C HIS A 204 -13.81 -24.45 11.94
N GLN A 205 -14.14 -23.82 13.07
CA GLN A 205 -14.50 -24.52 14.31
C GLN A 205 -15.95 -24.29 14.79
N GLN A 206 -16.76 -23.50 14.07
CA GLN A 206 -18.17 -23.21 14.42
C GLN A 206 -18.33 -22.69 15.87
N LEU A 207 -17.68 -21.57 16.24
CA LEU A 207 -17.95 -20.98 17.57
C LEU A 207 -19.43 -20.56 17.68
N THR A 208 -19.85 -20.26 18.90
CA THR A 208 -21.21 -19.78 19.17
C THR A 208 -21.37 -18.32 18.77
N ASP A 209 -22.59 -17.90 18.42
CA ASP A 209 -22.92 -16.49 18.14
C ASP A 209 -22.49 -15.57 19.30
N ASN A 210 -22.56 -16.06 20.55
CA ASN A 210 -22.14 -15.34 21.75
C ASN A 210 -20.67 -14.93 21.72
N GLU A 211 -19.78 -15.83 21.30
CA GLU A 211 -18.34 -15.56 21.18
C GLU A 211 -18.07 -14.54 20.07
N MET A 212 -18.80 -14.62 18.97
CA MET A 212 -18.72 -13.64 17.89
C MET A 212 -19.16 -12.24 18.36
N THR A 213 -20.27 -12.14 19.10
CA THR A 213 -20.69 -10.86 19.71
C THR A 213 -19.68 -10.33 20.73
N ALA A 214 -18.98 -11.20 21.46
CA ALA A 214 -17.96 -10.78 22.42
C ALA A 214 -16.70 -10.20 21.74
N LEU A 215 -16.33 -10.70 20.55
CA LEU A 215 -15.16 -10.20 19.80
C LEU A 215 -15.44 -8.88 19.07
N LEU A 216 -16.70 -8.58 18.77
CA LEU A 216 -17.05 -7.46 17.92
C LEU A 216 -16.67 -6.07 18.50
N PRO A 217 -16.88 -5.76 19.79
CA PRO A 217 -16.43 -4.48 20.36
C PRO A 217 -14.93 -4.23 20.19
N HIS A 218 -14.11 -5.30 20.26
CA HIS A 218 -12.67 -5.19 20.04
C HIS A 218 -12.33 -4.87 18.58
N SER A 219 -13.04 -5.51 17.63
CA SER A 219 -12.93 -5.21 16.20
C SER A 219 -13.33 -3.76 15.90
N VAL A 220 -14.45 -3.28 16.46
CA VAL A 220 -14.91 -1.89 16.33
C VAL A 220 -13.86 -0.92 16.86
N ASN A 221 -13.31 -1.18 18.04
CA ASN A 221 -12.28 -0.32 18.64
C ASN A 221 -11.02 -0.25 17.77
N CYS A 222 -10.51 -1.40 17.32
CA CYS A 222 -9.34 -1.46 16.46
C CYS A 222 -9.57 -0.71 15.15
N LEU A 223 -10.69 -0.96 14.47
CA LEU A 223 -11.01 -0.30 13.21
C LEU A 223 -11.25 1.20 13.39
N SER A 224 -11.86 1.64 14.48
CA SER A 224 -12.00 3.07 14.76
C SER A 224 -10.65 3.77 14.91
N ILE A 225 -9.69 3.15 15.62
CA ILE A 225 -8.36 3.71 15.78
C ILE A 225 -7.61 3.71 14.45
N LEU A 226 -7.70 2.63 13.68
CA LEU A 226 -7.11 2.55 12.34
C LEU A 226 -7.70 3.62 11.40
N MET A 227 -9.03 3.80 11.38
CA MET A 227 -9.67 4.82 10.55
C MET A 227 -9.24 6.24 10.93
N ARG A 228 -9.02 6.52 12.23
CA ARG A 228 -8.41 7.81 12.67
C ARG A 228 -6.96 7.93 12.18
N GLY A 229 -6.18 6.85 12.25
CA GLY A 229 -4.82 6.80 11.73
C GLY A 229 -4.71 7.04 10.21
N LEU A 230 -5.78 6.82 9.43
CA LEU A 230 -5.81 7.22 8.02
C LEU A 230 -5.77 8.74 7.80
N LEU A 231 -6.27 9.51 8.77
CA LEU A 231 -6.29 10.97 8.71
C LEU A 231 -4.96 11.59 9.15
N GLU A 232 -4.10 10.81 9.81
CA GLU A 232 -2.78 11.24 10.22
C GLU A 232 -1.76 10.99 9.10
N LEU A 233 -1.25 12.06 8.48
CA LEU A 233 -0.30 12.01 7.34
C LEU A 233 0.90 11.06 7.53
N GLN A 234 1.28 10.87 8.78
CA GLN A 234 2.39 10.04 9.22
C GLN A 234 2.06 8.55 9.26
N LEU A 235 0.84 8.19 9.63
CA LEU A 235 0.37 6.81 9.78
C LEU A 235 -0.42 6.32 8.56
N GLN A 236 -0.90 7.25 7.74
CA GLN A 236 -1.85 6.99 6.65
C GLN A 236 -1.43 5.85 5.72
N VAL A 237 -0.14 5.73 5.36
CA VAL A 237 0.35 4.68 4.45
C VAL A 237 0.34 3.32 5.14
N LEU A 238 0.84 3.26 6.38
CA LEU A 238 0.89 2.02 7.16
C LEU A 238 -0.52 1.49 7.40
N VAL A 239 -1.43 2.37 7.83
CA VAL A 239 -2.80 2.00 8.15
C VAL A 239 -3.59 1.67 6.90
N ALA A 240 -3.46 2.46 5.81
CA ALA A 240 -4.13 2.14 4.55
C ALA A 240 -3.64 0.82 3.96
N SER A 241 -2.33 0.54 4.04
CA SER A 241 -1.77 -0.74 3.62
C SER A 241 -2.41 -1.87 4.40
N ARG A 242 -2.45 -1.76 5.73
CA ARG A 242 -3.01 -2.80 6.59
C ARG A 242 -4.50 -3.02 6.35
N LEU A 243 -5.30 -1.96 6.36
CA LEU A 243 -6.74 -2.03 6.09
C LEU A 243 -7.02 -2.59 4.69
N SER A 244 -6.22 -2.21 3.69
CA SER A 244 -6.37 -2.74 2.34
C SER A 244 -6.18 -4.25 2.30
N LEU A 245 -5.30 -4.82 3.13
CA LEU A 245 -5.12 -6.26 3.22
C LEU A 245 -6.30 -6.93 3.90
N SER A 246 -6.88 -6.32 4.95
CA SER A 246 -8.03 -6.83 5.72
C SER A 246 -9.35 -6.82 4.97
N ILE A 247 -9.60 -5.77 4.20
CA ILE A 247 -10.88 -5.58 3.50
C ILE A 247 -11.02 -6.57 2.30
N VAL A 248 -9.92 -7.17 1.86
CA VAL A 248 -9.89 -8.18 0.78
C VAL A 248 -10.37 -9.56 1.25
N TRP A 249 -10.60 -9.75 2.55
CA TRP A 249 -10.96 -11.05 3.09
C TRP A 249 -12.39 -11.48 2.71
N GLN A 250 -12.56 -12.79 2.68
CA GLN A 250 -13.61 -13.61 2.07
C GLN A 250 -15.04 -13.16 2.38
N ASP A 251 -16.06 -13.73 1.71
CA ASP A 251 -17.49 -13.40 1.92
C ASP A 251 -17.94 -13.40 3.40
N LEU A 252 -17.16 -14.05 4.27
CA LEU A 252 -17.34 -14.16 5.72
C LEU A 252 -16.87 -12.91 6.50
N SER A 253 -15.93 -12.12 5.96
CA SER A 253 -15.53 -10.83 6.52
C SER A 253 -16.69 -9.83 6.50
N LEU A 254 -17.67 -10.03 5.62
CA LEU A 254 -18.83 -9.16 5.48
C LEU A 254 -19.76 -9.21 6.69
N THR A 255 -19.76 -10.27 7.51
CA THR A 255 -20.61 -10.31 8.71
C THR A 255 -19.87 -9.82 9.95
N SER A 256 -18.57 -10.14 10.08
CA SER A 256 -17.76 -9.78 11.25
C SER A 256 -17.19 -8.37 11.19
N ILE A 257 -16.76 -7.89 10.02
CA ILE A 257 -16.08 -6.59 9.87
C ILE A 257 -17.07 -5.48 9.52
N LEU A 258 -18.20 -5.79 8.87
CA LEU A 258 -19.15 -4.78 8.40
C LEU A 258 -19.74 -3.90 9.51
N PRO A 259 -20.17 -4.42 10.68
CA PRO A 259 -20.64 -3.56 11.77
C PRO A 259 -19.56 -2.56 12.22
N SER A 260 -18.31 -3.04 12.34
CA SER A 260 -17.15 -2.22 12.71
C SER A 260 -16.78 -1.18 11.66
N LEU A 261 -16.85 -1.53 10.37
CA LEU A 261 -16.64 -0.57 9.29
C LEU A 261 -17.76 0.47 9.24
N ARG A 262 -19.01 0.10 9.49
CA ARG A 262 -20.14 1.05 9.50
C ARG A 262 -20.01 2.09 10.60
N SER A 263 -19.60 1.68 11.79
CA SER A 263 -19.42 2.59 12.91
C SER A 263 -18.20 3.50 12.74
N SER A 264 -17.17 3.02 12.05
CA SER A 264 -15.88 3.72 11.95
C SER A 264 -15.68 4.52 10.64
N LEU A 265 -16.36 4.14 9.55
CA LEU A 265 -16.21 4.75 8.23
C LEU A 265 -17.46 5.54 7.85
N ASN A 266 -17.27 6.84 7.63
CA ASN A 266 -18.31 7.77 7.19
C ASN A 266 -17.96 8.42 5.84
N GLY A 267 -18.94 9.10 5.23
CA GLY A 267 -18.79 9.72 3.92
C GLY A 267 -17.70 10.81 3.89
N ASP A 268 -17.46 11.50 5.01
CA ASP A 268 -16.45 12.56 5.10
C ASP A 268 -15.03 12.00 5.05
N ILE A 269 -14.77 10.89 5.76
CA ILE A 269 -13.51 10.14 5.67
C ILE A 269 -13.31 9.68 4.23
N VAL A 270 -14.30 9.02 3.62
CA VAL A 270 -14.16 8.53 2.23
C VAL A 270 -13.91 9.69 1.25
N GLN A 271 -14.56 10.83 1.44
CA GLN A 271 -14.32 12.02 0.64
C GLN A 271 -12.89 12.56 0.84
N SER A 272 -12.39 12.59 2.07
CA SER A 272 -11.01 13.02 2.35
C SER A 272 -9.98 12.07 1.72
N LEU A 273 -10.24 10.75 1.73
CA LEU A 273 -9.38 9.76 1.08
C LEU A 273 -9.33 9.95 -0.44
N TRP A 274 -10.47 10.21 -1.08
CA TRP A 274 -10.49 10.49 -2.50
C TRP A 274 -9.80 11.81 -2.85
N ARG A 275 -9.96 12.86 -2.04
CA ARG A 275 -9.23 14.12 -2.21
C ARG A 275 -7.73 13.91 -2.09
N LEU A 276 -7.29 13.18 -1.06
CA LEU A 276 -5.90 12.80 -0.86
C LEU A 276 -5.34 12.04 -2.08
N LEU A 277 -6.10 11.08 -2.62
CA LEU A 277 -5.71 10.34 -3.81
C LEU A 277 -5.61 11.24 -5.06
N ALA A 278 -6.50 12.24 -5.18
CA ALA A 278 -6.50 13.16 -6.31
C ALA A 278 -5.38 14.21 -6.23
N SER A 279 -4.99 14.64 -5.02
CA SER A 279 -3.98 15.68 -4.81
C SER A 279 -2.57 15.13 -4.59
N SER A 280 -2.41 13.87 -4.19
CA SER A 280 -1.11 13.29 -3.88
C SER A 280 -0.27 13.06 -5.13
N THR A 281 0.90 13.71 -5.18
CA THR A 281 1.96 13.41 -6.15
C THR A 281 2.85 12.25 -5.70
N ASP A 282 2.74 11.84 -4.43
CA ASP A 282 3.52 10.75 -3.86
C ASP A 282 3.02 9.38 -4.37
N PRO A 283 3.87 8.59 -5.05
CA PRO A 283 3.47 7.32 -5.65
C PRO A 283 3.12 6.25 -4.61
N VAL A 284 3.73 6.28 -3.42
CA VAL A 284 3.46 5.32 -2.36
C VAL A 284 2.09 5.61 -1.74
N VAL A 285 1.81 6.88 -1.45
CA VAL A 285 0.49 7.29 -0.96
C VAL A 285 -0.58 6.96 -2.01
N SER A 286 -0.39 7.39 -3.26
CA SER A 286 -1.35 7.13 -4.33
C SER A 286 -1.58 5.63 -4.55
N GLY A 287 -0.52 4.82 -4.56
CA GLY A 287 -0.62 3.37 -4.76
C GLY A 287 -1.42 2.69 -3.65
N THR A 288 -1.04 2.94 -2.40
CA THR A 288 -1.68 2.33 -1.22
C THR A 288 -3.14 2.77 -1.08
N PHE A 289 -3.43 4.06 -1.22
CA PHE A 289 -4.80 4.57 -1.14
C PHE A 289 -5.66 4.10 -2.30
N ARG A 290 -5.13 4.04 -3.53
CA ARG A 290 -5.88 3.48 -4.65
C ARG A 290 -6.32 2.04 -4.36
N ARG A 291 -5.42 1.23 -3.79
CA ARG A 291 -5.73 -0.14 -3.39
C ARG A 291 -6.80 -0.19 -2.29
N LEU A 292 -6.63 0.60 -1.23
CA LEU A 292 -7.63 0.69 -0.16
C LEU A 292 -9.00 1.09 -0.70
N MET A 293 -9.07 2.14 -1.53
CA MET A 293 -10.33 2.63 -2.11
C MET A 293 -10.97 1.61 -3.03
N PHE A 294 -10.18 0.88 -3.83
CA PHE A 294 -10.69 -0.22 -4.63
C PHE A 294 -11.32 -1.31 -3.75
N ASN A 295 -10.61 -1.75 -2.71
CA ASN A 295 -11.09 -2.79 -1.80
C ASN A 295 -12.34 -2.35 -1.02
N LEU A 296 -12.38 -1.09 -0.56
CA LEU A 296 -13.57 -0.53 0.08
C LEU A 296 -14.79 -0.53 -0.85
N ASN A 297 -14.61 -0.18 -2.13
CA ASN A 297 -15.72 -0.19 -3.10
C ASN A 297 -16.17 -1.61 -3.46
N ASP A 298 -15.23 -2.55 -3.60
CA ASP A 298 -15.55 -3.97 -3.80
C ASP A 298 -16.32 -4.53 -2.60
N PHE A 299 -15.81 -4.30 -1.39
CA PHE A 299 -16.46 -4.67 -0.14
C PHE A 299 -17.84 -4.03 -0.01
N GLY A 300 -17.98 -2.74 -0.28
CA GLY A 300 -19.26 -2.03 -0.29
C GLY A 300 -20.27 -2.68 -1.22
N THR A 301 -19.82 -3.04 -2.43
CA THR A 301 -20.67 -3.70 -3.45
C THR A 301 -21.14 -5.08 -2.99
N LYS A 302 -20.25 -5.88 -2.39
CA LYS A 302 -20.61 -7.18 -1.81
C LYS A 302 -21.54 -7.03 -0.60
N SER A 303 -21.29 -6.03 0.24
CA SER A 303 -22.09 -5.77 1.45
C SER A 303 -23.53 -5.36 1.14
N CYS A 304 -23.81 -4.79 -0.05
CA CYS A 304 -25.18 -4.49 -0.48
C CYS A 304 -26.11 -5.72 -0.45
N PHE A 305 -25.54 -6.92 -0.64
CA PHE A 305 -26.29 -8.18 -0.63
C PHE A 305 -26.41 -8.81 0.76
N ASN A 306 -25.59 -8.38 1.73
CA ASN A 306 -25.65 -8.87 3.10
C ASN A 306 -26.44 -7.89 3.97
N GLN A 307 -27.70 -8.21 4.30
CA GLN A 307 -28.58 -7.33 5.07
C GLN A 307 -28.58 -7.63 6.58
N TRP A 308 -27.88 -8.66 7.05
CA TRP A 308 -27.96 -9.08 8.45
C TRP A 308 -26.99 -8.30 9.33
N ASP A 309 -27.49 -7.73 10.44
CA ASP A 309 -26.69 -7.11 11.48
C ASP A 309 -26.71 -7.98 12.75
N ILE A 310 -25.60 -8.67 13.00
CA ILE A 310 -25.43 -9.57 14.15
C ILE A 310 -25.57 -8.82 15.48
N THR A 311 -25.20 -7.54 15.54
CA THR A 311 -25.27 -6.77 16.81
C THR A 311 -26.68 -6.52 17.29
N LYS A 312 -27.60 -6.35 16.34
CA LYS A 312 -28.99 -6.00 16.62
C LYS A 312 -29.92 -7.18 16.40
N GLY A 313 -29.41 -8.29 15.87
CA GLY A 313 -30.22 -9.42 15.43
C GLY A 313 -31.30 -9.01 14.41
N CYS A 314 -31.01 -8.03 13.56
CA CYS A 314 -32.02 -7.47 12.66
C CYS A 314 -31.47 -7.15 11.27
N HIS A 315 -32.37 -7.01 10.29
CA HIS A 315 -32.02 -6.60 8.94
C HIS A 315 -31.75 -5.10 8.87
N VAL A 316 -30.56 -4.72 8.42
CA VAL A 316 -30.15 -3.33 8.17
C VAL A 316 -29.88 -3.15 6.67
N THR A 317 -30.36 -2.04 6.09
CA THR A 317 -30.21 -1.73 4.67
C THR A 317 -28.77 -1.33 4.31
N SER A 318 -27.92 -2.33 4.12
CA SER A 318 -26.50 -2.20 3.76
C SER A 318 -26.25 -1.40 2.49
N ALA A 319 -27.18 -1.49 1.54
CA ALA A 319 -27.14 -0.73 0.31
C ALA A 319 -27.16 0.79 0.55
N GLY A 320 -27.91 1.25 1.55
CA GLY A 320 -27.95 2.67 1.93
C GLY A 320 -26.59 3.14 2.42
N TRP A 321 -26.00 2.43 3.38
CA TRP A 321 -24.65 2.75 3.88
C TRP A 321 -23.61 2.74 2.75
N ALA A 322 -23.58 1.69 1.93
CA ALA A 322 -22.61 1.60 0.83
C ALA A 322 -22.79 2.75 -0.19
N TRP A 323 -24.04 3.14 -0.47
CA TRP A 323 -24.34 4.27 -1.33
C TRP A 323 -23.85 5.60 -0.75
N TYR A 324 -24.31 5.96 0.46
CA TYR A 324 -24.03 7.25 1.07
C TYR A 324 -22.55 7.41 1.50
N THR A 325 -21.93 6.33 1.97
CA THR A 325 -20.56 6.36 2.49
C THR A 325 -19.52 6.18 1.39
N LEU A 326 -19.69 5.24 0.46
CA LEU A 326 -18.64 4.86 -0.48
C LEU A 326 -18.83 5.48 -1.87
N ARG A 327 -20.06 5.38 -2.42
CA ARG A 327 -20.33 5.76 -3.82
C ARG A 327 -20.62 7.26 -3.97
N LEU A 328 -21.45 7.83 -3.11
CA LEU A 328 -21.87 9.23 -3.20
C LEU A 328 -20.68 10.22 -3.15
N PRO A 329 -19.65 10.05 -2.29
CA PRO A 329 -18.48 10.92 -2.31
C PRO A 329 -17.72 10.90 -3.65
N LEU A 330 -17.62 9.74 -4.30
CA LEU A 330 -17.00 9.61 -5.62
C LEU A 330 -17.81 10.38 -6.69
N PHE A 331 -19.14 10.25 -6.67
CA PHE A 331 -20.01 11.01 -7.58
C PHE A 331 -19.90 12.51 -7.36
N ARG A 332 -19.88 12.98 -6.10
CA ARG A 332 -19.70 14.40 -5.80
C ARG A 332 -18.38 14.92 -6.36
N LEU A 333 -17.29 14.18 -6.19
CA LEU A 333 -15.99 14.57 -6.74
C LEU A 333 -15.98 14.61 -8.26
N SER A 334 -16.63 13.66 -8.94
CA SER A 334 -16.68 13.65 -10.40
C SER A 334 -17.42 14.88 -10.96
N VAL A 335 -18.49 15.33 -10.29
CA VAL A 335 -19.24 16.54 -10.66
C VAL A 335 -18.39 17.80 -10.47
N TYR A 336 -17.77 17.98 -9.30
CA TYR A 336 -16.90 19.15 -9.05
C TYR A 336 -15.64 19.17 -9.92
N SER A 337 -15.11 17.99 -10.29
CA SER A 337 -13.86 17.86 -11.04
C SER A 337 -13.96 18.25 -12.52
N ARG A 338 -15.17 18.34 -13.10
CA ARG A 338 -15.36 18.68 -14.51
C ARG A 338 -14.83 20.08 -14.87
N GLY A 339 -14.63 20.95 -13.88
CA GLY A 339 -14.04 22.28 -14.09
C GLY A 339 -12.51 22.40 -13.93
N SER A 340 -11.80 21.44 -13.31
CA SER A 340 -10.41 21.71 -12.88
C SER A 340 -9.44 20.52 -12.70
N LEU A 341 -9.87 19.24 -12.75
CA LEU A 341 -8.94 18.14 -12.47
C LEU A 341 -8.21 17.59 -13.70
N SER A 342 -6.94 17.25 -13.47
CA SER A 342 -6.00 16.66 -14.43
C SER A 342 -6.52 15.35 -15.06
N ASN A 343 -6.10 15.10 -16.30
CA ASN A 343 -6.45 13.91 -17.10
C ASN A 343 -6.14 12.56 -16.40
N SER A 344 -5.25 12.52 -15.39
CA SER A 344 -4.91 11.28 -14.67
C SER A 344 -6.06 10.74 -13.80
N PHE A 345 -6.87 11.63 -13.22
CA PHE A 345 -8.01 11.24 -12.39
C PHE A 345 -9.15 10.66 -13.23
N ARG A 346 -9.42 11.26 -14.41
CA ARG A 346 -10.46 10.77 -15.33
C ARG A 346 -10.24 9.31 -15.74
N ARG A 347 -9.00 8.91 -16.05
CA ARG A 347 -8.67 7.52 -16.43
C ARG A 347 -8.92 6.51 -15.30
N SER A 348 -8.69 6.91 -14.05
CA SER A 348 -8.85 6.02 -12.90
C SER A 348 -10.33 5.75 -12.59
N VAL A 349 -11.19 6.76 -12.74
CA VAL A 349 -12.65 6.64 -12.51
C VAL A 349 -13.34 5.85 -13.62
N THR A 350 -12.93 6.03 -14.88
CA THR A 350 -13.56 5.32 -16.02
C THR A 350 -13.32 3.82 -15.99
N CYS A 351 -12.21 3.34 -15.43
CA CYS A 351 -11.93 1.90 -15.32
C CYS A 351 -12.75 1.20 -14.23
N SER A 352 -13.24 1.91 -13.21
CA SER A 352 -14.10 1.31 -12.17
C SER A 352 -15.58 1.32 -12.53
N SER A 353 -16.01 2.20 -13.45
CA SER A 353 -17.43 2.39 -13.78
C SER A 353 -17.96 1.47 -14.89
N SER A 354 -17.10 0.76 -15.63
CA SER A 354 -17.48 0.01 -16.85
C SER A 354 -18.25 -1.31 -16.60
N GLY A 355 -18.81 -1.53 -15.40
CA GLY A 355 -19.50 -2.78 -15.05
C GLY A 355 -20.79 -2.62 -14.26
N ILE A 356 -21.36 -1.42 -14.12
CA ILE A 356 -22.55 -1.20 -13.31
C ILE A 356 -23.78 -0.98 -14.22
N PRO A 357 -24.74 -1.92 -14.28
CA PRO A 357 -26.03 -1.63 -14.89
C PRO A 357 -26.74 -0.56 -14.06
N LEU A 358 -27.14 0.52 -14.71
CA LEU A 358 -28.04 1.54 -14.14
C LEU A 358 -29.42 0.91 -13.92
N LEU A 359 -29.57 0.15 -12.84
CA LEU A 359 -30.86 -0.31 -12.32
C LEU A 359 -31.36 0.74 -11.32
N TYR A 360 -31.90 1.83 -11.84
CA TYR A 360 -32.86 2.68 -11.14
C TYR A 360 -33.83 3.23 -12.20
N ARG A 361 -35.00 2.58 -12.27
CA ARG A 361 -36.27 3.18 -12.67
C ARG A 361 -37.27 2.88 -11.57
#